data_AF-R6HM43-F1
#
_entry.id   AF-R6HM43-F1
#
_cell.length_a   1.000
_cell.length_b   1.000
_cell.length_c   1.000
_cell.angle_alpha   90.00
_cell.angle_beta   90.00
_cell.angle_gamma   90.00
#
_symmetry.space_group_name_H-M   'P 1'
#
loop_
_entity.id
_entity.type
_entity.pdbx_description
1 polymer ?
#
loop_
_entity_poly.entity_id
_entity_poly.type
_entity_poly.pdbx_seq_one_letter_code
_entity_poly.pdbx_strand_id
1 'polypeptide(L)'
;MKYCIHCGSELEDEDKFCVHCGLSQSSAPEPGCQQEAVGQTSVSPVPAAASKKPVNRAVIVLSVALAAALVVIVCLVLFMRPSSDEGEASSANVASQQQTHDSDSNASSHDSKSSDSSVASKKESSSTQTEVSVRALSGFSGEMSTCPLNSYSASSVLPASEYGTYVASNLSDGDWSTAWVEGSSGSGADQSVTISRASGGKATVSCLELVAGYGKSTDIYYKNARPKQVSLIADSGEVVAQVTLADSYRVVQSISFPAVSTSSITLRIDSVYEGNKYDDCAISEMRCF
;
A
#
# COMPACT_ATOMS: atom_id res chain seq x y z
N MET A 1 -10.43 26.45 6.55
CA MET A 1 -10.83 25.33 7.43
C MET A 1 -9.72 24.30 7.37
N LYS A 2 -9.22 23.84 8.52
CA LYS A 2 -8.13 22.87 8.62
C LYS A 2 -8.60 21.62 9.35
N TYR A 3 -7.83 20.54 9.25
CA TYR A 3 -8.14 19.29 9.94
C TYR A 3 -7.10 19.00 11.01
N CYS A 4 -7.55 18.43 12.11
CA CYS A 4 -6.68 18.01 13.19
C CYS A 4 -5.64 16.99 12.69
N ILE A 5 -4.34 17.27 12.85
CA ILE A 5 -3.23 16.38 12.45
C ILE A 5 -3.18 15.07 13.23
N HIS A 6 -3.95 14.96 14.32
CA HIS A 6 -3.97 13.79 15.19
C HIS A 6 -5.28 12.98 15.11
N CYS A 7 -6.42 13.61 14.86
CA CYS A 7 -7.73 12.92 14.85
C CYS A 7 -8.60 13.25 13.65
N GLY A 8 -8.16 14.12 12.74
CA GLY A 8 -8.88 14.44 11.51
C GLY A 8 -10.19 15.22 11.67
N SER A 9 -10.54 15.65 12.88
CA SER A 9 -11.70 16.52 13.08
C SER A 9 -11.51 17.87 12.39
N GLU A 10 -12.59 18.42 11.86
CA GLU A 10 -12.59 19.76 11.28
C GLU A 10 -12.35 20.80 12.38
N LEU A 11 -11.47 21.75 12.10
CA LEU A 11 -11.05 22.82 13.00
C LEU A 11 -11.13 24.16 12.27
N GLU A 12 -11.30 25.22 13.04
CA GLU A 12 -11.15 26.57 12.53
C GLU A 12 -9.66 26.85 12.23
N ASP A 13 -9.36 27.70 11.25
CA ASP A 13 -7.98 27.91 10.80
C ASP A 13 -7.06 28.45 11.92
N GLU A 14 -7.65 29.08 12.94
CA GLU A 14 -6.99 29.72 14.08
C GLU A 14 -6.74 28.75 15.26
N ASP A 15 -7.34 27.55 15.25
CA ASP A 15 -7.30 26.62 16.38
C ASP A 15 -5.89 26.04 16.62
N LYS A 16 -5.27 26.39 17.75
CA LYS A 16 -3.95 25.86 18.13
C LYS A 16 -4.01 24.43 18.71
N PHE A 17 -5.20 24.02 19.16
CA PHE A 17 -5.47 22.73 19.79
C PHE A 17 -6.78 22.17 19.23
N CYS A 18 -6.86 20.86 19.11
CA CYS A 18 -8.08 20.22 18.63
C CYS A 18 -9.15 20.18 19.72
N VAL A 19 -10.35 20.70 19.45
CA VAL A 19 -11.48 20.67 20.38
C VAL A 19 -12.03 19.26 20.63
N HIS A 20 -11.72 18.30 19.75
CA HIS A 20 -12.16 16.90 19.87
C HIS A 20 -11.17 15.99 20.59
N CYS A 21 -9.85 16.16 20.37
CA CYS A 21 -8.83 15.27 20.96
C CYS A 21 -7.85 15.97 21.92
N GLY A 22 -7.89 17.30 22.04
CA GLY A 22 -7.07 18.08 22.97
C GLY A 22 -5.60 18.28 22.58
N LEU A 23 -5.14 17.67 21.48
CA LEU A 23 -3.74 17.74 21.04
C LEU A 23 -3.45 19.00 20.21
N SER A 24 -2.22 19.51 20.32
CA SER A 24 -1.76 20.71 19.60
C SER A 24 -1.63 20.47 18.10
N GLN A 25 -1.79 21.52 17.31
CA GLN A 25 -1.77 21.48 15.84
C GLN A 25 -0.49 22.06 15.22
N SER A 26 0.58 22.26 16.00
CA SER A 26 1.85 22.79 15.49
C SER A 26 2.74 21.70 14.89
N SER A 27 3.21 21.92 13.66
CA SER A 27 4.05 20.99 12.88
C SER A 27 5.55 21.38 12.84
N ALA A 28 6.04 22.25 13.73
CA ALA A 28 7.48 22.47 13.95
C ALA A 28 7.77 23.16 15.30
N PRO A 29 8.95 22.93 15.93
CA PRO A 29 9.41 23.73 17.06
C PRO A 29 10.04 25.03 16.55
N GLU A 30 9.47 26.18 16.90
CA GLU A 30 10.18 27.45 16.70
C GLU A 30 11.34 27.58 17.71
N PRO A 31 12.50 28.11 17.27
CA PRO A 31 13.65 28.30 18.15
C PRO A 31 13.48 29.58 18.98
N GLY A 32 13.43 29.41 20.29
CA GLY A 32 13.86 30.41 21.27
C GLY A 32 12.76 31.18 22.00
N CYS A 33 12.53 30.82 23.26
CA CYS A 33 12.92 31.68 24.39
C CYS A 33 12.86 30.89 25.71
N GLN A 34 14.05 30.72 26.27
CA GLN A 34 14.43 30.73 27.69
C GLN A 34 13.55 30.03 28.74
N GLN A 35 14.23 29.05 29.33
CA GLN A 35 13.94 28.38 30.59
C GLN A 35 13.75 29.38 31.75
N GLU A 36 12.70 29.18 32.54
CA GLU A 36 12.79 29.38 33.99
C GLU A 36 12.63 28.03 34.68
N ALA A 37 13.67 27.66 35.42
CA ALA A 37 13.73 26.48 36.25
C ALA A 37 13.09 26.78 37.61
N VAL A 38 12.11 25.97 38.02
CA VAL A 38 11.80 25.79 39.44
C VAL A 38 11.51 24.32 39.72
N GLY A 39 12.36 23.74 40.57
CA GLY A 39 11.89 22.91 41.70
C GLY A 39 11.60 21.44 41.42
N GLN A 40 12.60 20.61 41.72
CA GLN A 40 12.52 19.16 41.86
C GLN A 40 11.40 18.72 42.84
N THR A 41 10.67 17.65 42.50
CA THR A 41 10.34 16.62 43.49
C THR A 41 10.29 15.25 42.81
N SER A 42 11.24 14.41 43.21
CA SER A 42 11.41 13.02 42.80
C SER A 42 10.44 12.11 43.57
N VAL A 43 9.55 11.39 42.87
CA VAL A 43 9.07 10.07 43.33
C VAL A 43 8.70 9.19 42.13
N SER A 44 9.32 8.02 42.06
CA SER A 44 8.83 6.80 41.40
C SER A 44 9.47 5.60 42.12
N PRO A 45 8.93 4.36 42.02
CA PRO A 45 7.67 3.92 41.41
C PRO A 45 6.86 2.94 42.31
N VAL A 46 5.57 2.71 41.99
CA VAL A 46 4.83 1.50 42.41
C VAL A 46 4.01 1.00 41.21
N PRO A 47 4.02 -0.32 40.90
CA PRO A 47 3.34 -0.87 39.73
C PRO A 47 1.87 -1.15 40.05
N ALA A 48 0.96 -0.68 39.20
CA ALA A 48 -0.47 -1.01 39.29
C ALA A 48 -0.87 -1.99 38.18
N ALA A 49 -1.49 -3.07 38.65
CA ALA A 49 -1.92 -4.27 37.96
C ALA A 49 -2.75 -4.06 36.67
N ALA A 50 -2.57 -4.99 35.75
CA ALA A 50 -3.42 -5.21 34.59
C ALA A 50 -4.86 -5.57 35.00
N SER A 51 -5.83 -4.70 34.68
CA SER A 51 -7.25 -5.00 34.80
C SER A 51 -7.77 -5.68 33.54
N LYS A 52 -8.21 -6.95 33.64
CA LYS A 52 -8.98 -7.61 32.58
C LYS A 52 -10.37 -6.96 32.48
N LYS A 53 -10.73 -6.46 31.29
CA LYS A 53 -12.07 -5.90 31.02
C LYS A 53 -13.14 -6.99 31.18
N PRO A 54 -14.28 -6.71 31.86
CA PRO A 54 -15.37 -7.67 31.98
C PRO A 54 -16.11 -7.77 30.65
N VAL A 55 -16.20 -8.97 30.09
CA VAL A 55 -17.01 -9.24 28.89
C VAL A 55 -18.48 -9.26 29.31
N ASN A 56 -19.27 -8.34 28.74
CA ASN A 56 -20.70 -8.25 29.01
C ASN A 56 -21.40 -9.53 28.54
N ARG A 57 -22.06 -10.25 29.45
CA ARG A 57 -22.79 -11.51 29.15
C ARG A 57 -23.83 -11.35 28.03
N ALA A 58 -24.34 -10.14 27.82
CA ALA A 58 -25.23 -9.81 26.70
C ALA A 58 -24.56 -9.97 25.32
N VAL A 59 -23.26 -9.71 25.20
CA VAL A 59 -22.49 -9.86 23.94
C VAL A 59 -22.32 -11.35 23.61
N ILE A 60 -22.09 -12.19 24.63
CA ILE A 60 -21.98 -13.64 24.45
C ILE A 60 -23.32 -14.22 23.99
N VAL A 61 -24.43 -13.85 24.63
CA VAL A 61 -25.77 -14.33 24.25
C VAL A 61 -26.15 -13.88 22.83
N LEU A 62 -25.83 -12.64 22.45
CA LEU A 62 -26.09 -12.14 21.10
C LEU A 62 -25.26 -12.88 20.04
N SER A 63 -23.98 -13.16 20.33
CA SER A 63 -23.11 -13.91 19.41
C SER A 63 -23.56 -15.35 19.19
N VAL A 64 -24.04 -16.03 20.25
CA VAL A 64 -24.55 -17.41 20.16
C VAL A 64 -25.87 -17.45 19.41
N ALA A 65 -26.76 -16.47 19.62
CA ALA A 65 -28.01 -16.37 18.90
C ALA A 65 -27.80 -16.12 17.40
N LEU A 66 -26.84 -15.26 17.03
CA LEU A 66 -26.51 -14.97 15.64
C LEU A 66 -25.91 -16.21 14.94
N ALA A 67 -25.01 -16.93 15.62
CA ALA A 67 -24.43 -18.17 15.09
C ALA A 67 -25.50 -19.25 14.87
N ALA A 68 -26.44 -19.43 15.79
CA ALA A 68 -27.54 -20.38 15.64
C ALA A 68 -28.45 -20.02 14.47
N ALA A 69 -28.77 -18.73 14.27
CA ALA A 69 -29.57 -18.27 13.15
C ALA A 69 -28.89 -18.54 11.79
N LEU A 70 -27.57 -18.33 11.70
CA LEU A 70 -26.80 -18.59 10.48
C LEU A 70 -26.78 -20.09 10.13
N VAL A 71 -26.66 -20.97 11.13
CA VAL A 71 -26.71 -22.44 10.91
C VAL A 71 -28.08 -22.87 10.38
N VAL A 72 -29.17 -22.30 10.90
CA VAL A 72 -30.54 -22.60 10.41
C VAL A 72 -30.72 -22.14 8.97
N ILE A 73 -30.21 -20.95 8.62
CA ILE A 73 -30.29 -20.42 7.25
C ILE A 73 -29.47 -21.29 6.28
N VAL A 74 -28.27 -21.70 6.66
CA VAL A 74 -27.42 -22.60 5.85
C VAL A 74 -28.10 -23.97 5.67
N CYS A 75 -28.68 -24.54 6.73
CA CYS A 75 -29.47 -25.76 6.62
C CYS A 75 -30.64 -25.59 5.65
N LEU A 76 -31.43 -24.51 5.75
CA LEU A 76 -32.56 -24.28 4.85
C LEU A 76 -32.13 -24.15 3.38
N VAL A 77 -31.00 -23.48 3.10
CA VAL A 77 -30.47 -23.35 1.73
C VAL A 77 -29.94 -24.68 1.18
N LEU A 78 -29.34 -25.52 2.02
CA LEU A 78 -28.87 -26.85 1.62
C LEU A 78 -30.02 -27.85 1.41
N PHE A 79 -31.11 -27.75 2.18
CA PHE A 79 -32.29 -28.60 2.07
C PHE A 79 -33.30 -28.14 1.00
N MET A 80 -33.20 -26.90 0.50
CA MET A 80 -34.08 -26.35 -0.55
C MET A 80 -33.46 -26.41 -1.95
N ARG A 81 -32.43 -27.23 -2.20
CA ARG A 81 -31.98 -27.51 -3.57
C ARG A 81 -32.90 -28.57 -4.20
N PRO A 82 -33.74 -28.22 -5.20
CA PRO A 82 -34.49 -29.22 -5.95
C PRO A 82 -33.52 -30.06 -6.78
N SER A 83 -33.53 -31.36 -6.52
CA SER A 83 -32.86 -32.38 -7.34
C SER A 83 -33.37 -32.27 -8.78
N SER A 84 -32.48 -31.92 -9.71
CA SER A 84 -32.72 -32.08 -11.15
C SER A 84 -31.67 -33.05 -11.67
N ASP A 85 -32.12 -34.26 -11.94
CA ASP A 85 -31.35 -35.38 -12.46
C ASP A 85 -31.17 -35.27 -13.99
N GLU A 86 -29.96 -35.62 -14.43
CA GLU A 86 -29.54 -36.31 -15.66
C GLU A 86 -29.92 -35.77 -17.06
N GLY A 87 -28.89 -35.72 -17.91
CA GLY A 87 -28.98 -35.68 -19.36
C GLY A 87 -27.61 -35.77 -20.04
N GLU A 88 -27.07 -36.99 -20.19
CA GLU A 88 -26.04 -37.38 -21.17
C GLU A 88 -26.47 -36.96 -22.60
N ALA A 89 -25.65 -36.77 -23.64
CA ALA A 89 -24.48 -37.54 -24.08
C ALA A 89 -23.65 -36.78 -25.15
N SER A 90 -22.36 -37.15 -25.24
CA SER A 90 -21.50 -37.39 -26.43
C SER A 90 -21.65 -36.51 -27.70
N SER A 91 -20.58 -35.94 -28.26
CA SER A 91 -19.69 -36.73 -29.13
C SER A 91 -18.31 -36.09 -29.33
N ALA A 92 -17.29 -36.94 -29.29
CA ALA A 92 -15.95 -36.70 -29.81
C ALA A 92 -15.95 -36.68 -31.34
N ASN A 93 -15.03 -35.92 -31.94
CA ASN A 93 -14.46 -36.28 -33.22
C ASN A 93 -12.96 -36.00 -33.25
N VAL A 94 -12.28 -36.96 -33.83
CA VAL A 94 -10.83 -37.23 -33.87
C VAL A 94 -10.34 -36.94 -35.29
N ALA A 95 -9.04 -36.63 -35.42
CA ALA A 95 -8.20 -36.79 -36.62
C ALA A 95 -8.54 -35.88 -37.81
N SER A 96 -7.63 -35.46 -38.68
CA SER A 96 -6.19 -35.61 -38.84
C SER A 96 -5.82 -34.66 -39.99
N GLN A 97 -4.56 -34.28 -40.07
CA GLN A 97 -3.69 -34.44 -41.24
C GLN A 97 -2.67 -33.29 -41.35
N GLN A 98 -1.56 -33.72 -41.91
CA GLN A 98 -0.20 -33.29 -41.78
C GLN A 98 0.28 -32.89 -43.19
N GLN A 99 1.48 -32.32 -43.26
CA GLN A 99 2.31 -32.12 -44.47
C GLN A 99 1.99 -30.85 -45.30
N THR A 100 2.94 -30.12 -45.87
CA THR A 100 4.42 -30.17 -46.01
C THR A 100 4.84 -28.94 -46.83
N HIS A 101 6.12 -28.51 -46.73
CA HIS A 101 6.99 -27.92 -47.79
C HIS A 101 6.49 -26.65 -48.53
N ASP A 102 7.30 -25.70 -49.02
CA ASP A 102 8.73 -25.37 -49.02
C ASP A 102 8.84 -24.00 -49.72
N SER A 103 9.94 -23.27 -49.48
CA SER A 103 10.58 -22.31 -50.41
C SER A 103 9.81 -21.02 -50.79
N ASP A 104 10.40 -19.85 -51.02
CA ASP A 104 11.79 -19.45 -51.25
C ASP A 104 11.92 -17.92 -51.04
N SER A 105 13.07 -17.52 -50.51
CA SER A 105 13.93 -16.39 -50.93
C SER A 105 13.31 -15.09 -51.50
N ASN A 106 13.55 -13.95 -50.84
CA ASN A 106 14.19 -12.82 -51.54
C ASN A 106 14.92 -11.84 -50.59
N ALA A 107 16.07 -11.39 -51.07
CA ALA A 107 17.04 -10.52 -50.42
C ALA A 107 16.68 -9.02 -50.56
N SER A 108 17.17 -8.20 -49.62
CA SER A 108 17.72 -6.87 -49.93
C SER A 108 18.36 -6.24 -48.68
N SER A 109 19.58 -5.76 -48.88
CA SER A 109 20.51 -5.03 -48.02
C SER A 109 19.99 -3.68 -47.49
N HIS A 110 20.55 -3.20 -46.36
CA HIS A 110 21.41 -2.00 -46.34
C HIS A 110 22.08 -1.76 -44.96
N ASP A 111 23.41 -1.55 -45.01
CA ASP A 111 24.32 -1.13 -43.95
C ASP A 111 24.09 0.30 -43.44
N SER A 112 24.46 0.59 -42.18
CA SER A 112 25.41 1.68 -41.82
C SER A 112 25.79 1.70 -40.33
N LYS A 113 27.07 1.37 -40.09
CA LYS A 113 28.11 1.91 -39.17
C LYS A 113 27.78 2.65 -37.86
N SER A 114 28.40 2.09 -36.80
CA SER A 114 29.09 2.64 -35.61
C SER A 114 29.09 4.13 -35.30
N SER A 115 29.05 4.44 -34.00
CA SER A 115 30.11 5.20 -33.30
C SER A 115 30.09 4.94 -31.79
N ASP A 116 31.28 4.72 -31.27
CA ASP A 116 31.71 4.48 -29.90
C ASP A 116 32.16 5.81 -29.26
N SER A 117 31.97 6.01 -27.95
CA SER A 117 32.85 6.83 -27.10
C SER A 117 32.42 6.83 -25.64
N SER A 118 33.28 6.20 -24.84
CA SER A 118 33.48 6.33 -23.40
C SER A 118 33.90 7.74 -22.95
N VAL A 119 33.47 8.17 -21.75
CA VAL A 119 34.34 8.90 -20.80
C VAL A 119 33.89 8.61 -19.36
N ALA A 120 34.84 8.14 -18.56
CA ALA A 120 34.74 7.95 -17.12
C ALA A 120 35.32 9.15 -16.36
N SER A 121 34.75 9.46 -15.19
CA SER A 121 35.37 10.09 -14.00
C SER A 121 34.24 10.37 -13.01
N LYS A 122 34.36 10.21 -11.69
CA LYS A 122 35.40 9.71 -10.79
C LYS A 122 34.70 9.51 -9.45
N LYS A 123 35.13 8.48 -8.71
CA LYS A 123 34.69 8.15 -7.35
C LYS A 123 34.66 9.36 -6.42
N GLU A 124 33.58 9.46 -5.65
CA GLU A 124 33.65 9.87 -4.25
C GLU A 124 32.80 8.90 -3.42
N SER A 125 33.38 8.43 -2.33
CA SER A 125 32.84 7.40 -1.45
C SER A 125 32.23 8.09 -0.25
N SER A 126 30.93 7.94 0.02
CA SER A 126 30.38 8.19 1.35
C SER A 126 28.92 7.70 1.47
N SER A 127 28.71 6.72 2.34
CA SER A 127 27.43 6.21 2.88
C SER A 127 26.28 5.96 1.89
N THR A 128 25.90 4.70 1.73
CA THR A 128 24.62 4.28 1.14
C THR A 128 23.48 4.81 2.02
N GLN A 129 23.02 6.03 1.78
CA GLN A 129 21.90 6.65 2.50
C GLN A 129 20.61 6.35 1.76
N THR A 130 19.69 5.67 2.44
CA THR A 130 18.28 5.65 2.05
C THR A 130 17.69 7.00 2.41
N GLU A 131 17.19 7.74 1.42
CA GLU A 131 16.55 9.04 1.63
C GLU A 131 15.08 8.98 1.22
N VAL A 132 14.24 9.63 2.02
CA VAL A 132 12.84 9.91 1.67
C VAL A 132 12.75 11.39 1.32
N SER A 133 12.23 11.68 0.14
CA SER A 133 11.88 13.05 -0.25
C SER A 133 10.39 13.16 -0.52
N VAL A 134 9.81 14.32 -0.21
CA VAL A 134 8.39 14.62 -0.43
C VAL A 134 8.30 15.71 -1.47
N ARG A 135 7.45 15.52 -2.49
CA ARG A 135 7.18 16.55 -3.49
C ARG A 135 5.69 16.73 -3.76
N ALA A 136 5.35 17.93 -4.23
CA ALA A 136 4.00 18.26 -4.67
C ALA A 136 3.59 17.41 -5.87
N LEU A 137 2.29 17.13 -5.91
CA LEU A 137 1.59 16.27 -6.86
C LEU A 137 1.83 16.57 -8.35
N SER A 138 2.15 17.81 -8.69
CA SER A 138 2.38 18.26 -10.07
C SER A 138 3.52 17.51 -10.79
N GLY A 139 4.33 16.73 -10.06
CA GLY A 139 5.41 15.89 -10.61
C GLY A 139 5.08 14.40 -10.80
N PHE A 140 3.81 13.98 -10.68
CA PHE A 140 3.43 12.58 -10.91
C PHE A 140 3.04 12.28 -12.38
N SER A 141 2.91 13.30 -13.23
CA SER A 141 2.56 13.19 -14.66
C SER A 141 3.75 12.86 -15.58
N GLY A 142 4.76 12.17 -15.09
CA GLY A 142 5.84 11.61 -15.92
C GLY A 142 5.37 10.31 -16.57
N GLU A 143 5.68 10.10 -17.85
CA GLU A 143 5.23 8.95 -18.64
C GLU A 143 5.45 7.62 -17.90
N MET A 144 4.34 6.96 -17.52
CA MET A 144 4.29 5.61 -16.94
C MET A 144 5.02 4.56 -17.83
N SER A 145 5.26 4.90 -19.10
CA SER A 145 5.90 4.09 -20.15
C SER A 145 7.36 3.72 -19.90
N THR A 146 7.98 4.19 -18.82
CA THR A 146 9.39 3.88 -18.48
C THR A 146 9.57 3.07 -17.19
N CYS A 147 8.48 2.70 -16.51
CA CYS A 147 8.52 1.96 -15.26
C CYS A 147 8.90 0.48 -15.51
N PRO A 148 10.11 0.01 -15.10
CA PRO A 148 10.56 -1.35 -15.38
C PRO A 148 9.72 -2.45 -14.70
N LEU A 149 9.06 -2.13 -13.59
CA LEU A 149 8.14 -3.01 -12.86
C LEU A 149 6.72 -2.45 -13.03
N ASN A 150 5.73 -3.26 -13.40
CA ASN A 150 4.42 -2.76 -13.84
C ASN A 150 3.24 -3.72 -13.59
N SER A 151 3.46 -4.81 -12.86
CA SER A 151 2.42 -5.75 -12.45
C SER A 151 2.31 -5.80 -10.94
N TYR A 152 1.09 -5.66 -10.41
CA TYR A 152 0.84 -5.46 -8.99
C TYR A 152 0.09 -6.63 -8.37
N SER A 153 0.51 -7.04 -7.18
CA SER A 153 -0.19 -7.99 -6.32
C SER A 153 -0.18 -7.51 -4.86
N ALA A 154 -1.04 -8.08 -4.02
CA ALA A 154 -1.14 -7.71 -2.61
C ALA A 154 -1.31 -8.94 -1.72
N SER A 155 -0.91 -8.83 -0.45
CA SER A 155 -1.10 -9.89 0.55
C SER A 155 -2.57 -10.10 0.89
N SER A 156 -3.38 -9.04 0.84
CA SER A 156 -4.82 -9.08 1.00
C SER A 156 -5.47 -7.89 0.28
N VAL A 157 -6.79 -7.94 0.11
CA VAL A 157 -7.57 -6.91 -0.55
C VAL A 157 -8.91 -6.79 0.19
N LEU A 158 -9.31 -5.57 0.57
CA LEU A 158 -10.62 -5.31 1.11
C LEU A 158 -11.69 -5.71 0.08
N PRO A 159 -12.76 -6.44 0.45
CA PRO A 159 -13.81 -6.81 -0.49
C PRO A 159 -14.43 -5.58 -1.17
N ALA A 160 -14.69 -5.69 -2.47
CA ALA A 160 -15.37 -4.65 -3.21
C ALA A 160 -16.74 -4.33 -2.60
N SER A 161 -17.16 -3.08 -2.72
CA SER A 161 -18.42 -2.58 -2.18
C SER A 161 -19.06 -1.58 -3.15
N GLU A 162 -20.21 -1.03 -2.79
CA GLU A 162 -20.81 0.09 -3.52
C GLU A 162 -19.91 1.34 -3.58
N TYR A 163 -18.91 1.45 -2.69
CA TYR A 163 -18.01 2.60 -2.61
C TYR A 163 -16.75 2.47 -3.48
N GLY A 164 -16.49 1.30 -4.07
CA GLY A 164 -15.37 1.06 -4.97
C GLY A 164 -14.78 -0.35 -4.90
N THR A 165 -13.79 -0.58 -5.77
CA THR A 165 -12.87 -1.72 -5.73
C THR A 165 -11.57 -1.29 -5.05
N TYR A 166 -10.93 -2.20 -4.31
CA TYR A 166 -9.74 -1.89 -3.51
C TYR A 166 -8.51 -2.72 -3.92
N VAL A 167 -8.49 -3.13 -5.19
CA VAL A 167 -7.53 -4.09 -5.74
C VAL A 167 -6.15 -3.46 -5.97
N ALA A 168 -5.11 -4.30 -6.04
CA ALA A 168 -3.73 -3.85 -6.25
C ALA A 168 -3.53 -3.07 -7.56
N SER A 169 -4.36 -3.28 -8.59
CA SER A 169 -4.26 -2.53 -9.86
C SER A 169 -4.57 -1.04 -9.71
N ASN A 170 -5.29 -0.64 -8.66
CA ASN A 170 -5.55 0.77 -8.34
C ASN A 170 -4.26 1.54 -8.05
N LEU A 171 -3.16 0.86 -7.67
CA LEU A 171 -1.86 1.51 -7.40
C LEU A 171 -1.21 2.14 -8.64
N SER A 172 -1.80 1.97 -9.81
CA SER A 172 -1.21 2.33 -11.09
C SER A 172 -2.22 2.81 -12.12
N ASP A 173 -3.45 3.10 -11.68
CA ASP A 173 -4.53 3.54 -12.57
C ASP A 173 -4.46 5.05 -12.86
N GLY A 174 -3.60 5.78 -12.15
CA GLY A 174 -3.41 7.21 -12.31
C GLY A 174 -4.52 8.05 -11.68
N ASP A 175 -5.44 7.43 -10.95
CA ASP A 175 -6.55 8.07 -10.24
C ASP A 175 -6.31 8.00 -8.73
N TRP A 176 -5.84 9.10 -8.16
CA TRP A 176 -5.54 9.16 -6.72
C TRP A 176 -6.78 9.17 -5.85
N SER A 177 -7.97 9.12 -6.45
CA SER A 177 -9.23 8.91 -5.75
C SER A 177 -9.61 7.44 -5.61
N THR A 178 -8.83 6.51 -6.18
CA THR A 178 -8.86 5.07 -5.90
C THR A 178 -7.70 4.70 -4.96
N ALA A 179 -7.72 3.48 -4.43
CA ALA A 179 -6.63 2.94 -3.63
C ALA A 179 -6.65 1.41 -3.62
N TRP A 180 -5.47 0.81 -3.46
CA TRP A 180 -5.42 -0.49 -2.81
C TRP A 180 -5.73 -0.29 -1.32
N VAL A 181 -6.62 -1.12 -0.79
CA VAL A 181 -6.90 -1.20 0.64
C VAL A 181 -6.72 -2.65 1.05
N GLU A 182 -5.91 -2.88 2.06
CA GLU A 182 -5.74 -4.23 2.60
C GLU A 182 -7.06 -4.72 3.24
N GLY A 183 -7.24 -6.04 3.33
CA GLY A 183 -8.50 -6.65 3.79
C GLY A 183 -8.33 -7.61 4.96
N SER A 184 -7.20 -7.54 5.66
CA SER A 184 -6.94 -8.36 6.83
C SER A 184 -7.53 -7.71 8.08
N SER A 185 -7.78 -8.51 9.11
CA SER A 185 -8.22 -7.94 10.39
C SER A 185 -7.11 -7.14 11.05
N GLY A 186 -7.38 -5.89 11.42
CA GLY A 186 -6.48 -5.04 12.18
C GLY A 186 -6.05 -3.81 11.38
N SER A 187 -4.94 -3.21 11.78
CA SER A 187 -4.48 -1.91 11.29
C SER A 187 -3.80 -1.92 9.91
N GLY A 188 -3.70 -3.10 9.28
CA GLY A 188 -2.91 -3.29 8.06
C GLY A 188 -1.40 -3.42 8.26
N ALA A 189 -0.90 -3.45 9.51
CA ALA A 189 0.48 -3.85 9.78
C ALA A 189 0.76 -5.28 9.26
N ASP A 190 1.99 -5.50 8.80
CA ASP A 190 2.47 -6.70 8.09
C ASP A 190 1.81 -6.97 6.73
N GLN A 191 0.84 -6.16 6.29
CA GLN A 191 0.31 -6.23 4.93
C GLN A 191 1.30 -5.66 3.93
N SER A 192 1.20 -6.11 2.69
CA SER A 192 2.16 -5.76 1.65
C SER A 192 1.55 -5.70 0.27
N VAL A 193 2.21 -4.91 -0.58
CA VAL A 193 1.99 -4.85 -2.02
C VAL A 193 3.30 -5.12 -2.74
N THR A 194 3.23 -5.83 -3.86
CA THR A 194 4.40 -6.16 -4.67
C THR A 194 4.21 -5.61 -6.07
N ILE A 195 5.19 -4.84 -6.53
CA ILE A 195 5.34 -4.46 -7.94
C ILE A 195 6.38 -5.37 -8.57
N SER A 196 6.03 -5.97 -9.70
CA SER A 196 6.85 -6.96 -10.38
C SER A 196 6.93 -6.67 -11.87
N ARG A 197 7.93 -7.25 -12.53
CA ARG A 197 8.09 -7.13 -13.97
C ARG A 197 7.19 -8.13 -14.68
N ALA A 198 6.19 -7.66 -15.42
CA ALA A 198 5.25 -8.53 -16.13
C ALA A 198 5.91 -9.55 -17.08
N SER A 199 7.08 -9.20 -17.65
CA SER A 199 7.84 -10.11 -18.53
C SER A 199 8.67 -11.17 -17.79
N GLY A 200 8.67 -11.20 -16.45
CA GLY A 200 9.32 -12.24 -15.64
C GLY A 200 10.85 -12.14 -15.50
N GLY A 201 11.49 -11.11 -16.05
CA GLY A 201 12.94 -10.86 -15.92
C GLY A 201 13.30 -9.83 -14.85
N LYS A 202 14.61 -9.61 -14.65
CA LYS A 202 15.12 -8.59 -13.72
C LYS A 202 15.36 -7.25 -14.39
N ALA A 203 15.07 -6.17 -13.69
CA ALA A 203 15.44 -4.81 -14.04
C ALA A 203 16.25 -4.17 -12.92
N THR A 204 17.05 -3.17 -13.26
CA THR A 204 17.72 -2.34 -12.26
C THR A 204 16.75 -1.26 -11.81
N VAL A 205 16.50 -1.17 -10.50
CA VAL A 205 15.68 -0.14 -9.86
C VAL A 205 16.40 0.45 -8.66
N SER A 206 16.12 1.70 -8.34
CA SER A 206 16.77 2.49 -7.28
C SER A 206 15.83 3.48 -6.60
N CYS A 207 14.59 3.60 -7.05
CA CYS A 207 13.61 4.50 -6.45
C CYS A 207 12.22 3.88 -6.46
N LEU A 208 11.48 4.03 -5.37
CA LEU A 208 10.04 3.76 -5.31
C LEU A 208 9.30 5.06 -4.99
N GLU A 209 8.26 5.35 -5.75
CA GLU A 209 7.38 6.48 -5.50
C GLU A 209 6.00 5.97 -5.11
N LEU A 210 5.37 6.66 -4.16
CA LEU A 210 4.02 6.32 -3.71
C LEU A 210 3.22 7.52 -3.25
N VAL A 211 1.90 7.35 -3.27
CA VAL A 211 0.93 8.19 -2.55
C VAL A 211 0.34 7.35 -1.43
N ALA A 212 0.84 7.55 -0.21
CA ALA A 212 0.39 6.85 0.98
C ALA A 212 -1.02 7.31 1.40
N GLY A 213 -1.85 6.40 1.92
CA GLY A 213 -3.22 6.67 2.34
C GLY A 213 -4.23 6.65 1.19
N TYR A 214 -5.52 6.76 1.53
CA TYR A 214 -6.60 6.80 0.54
C TYR A 214 -6.87 8.23 0.09
N GLY A 215 -6.38 8.59 -1.08
CA GLY A 215 -6.40 9.96 -1.60
C GLY A 215 -7.78 10.52 -1.99
N LYS A 216 -8.87 9.75 -1.94
CA LYS A 216 -10.22 10.16 -2.39
C LYS A 216 -10.68 11.52 -1.89
N SER A 217 -10.52 11.78 -0.60
CA SER A 217 -10.76 13.09 0.04
C SER A 217 -9.91 13.20 1.31
N THR A 218 -9.75 14.41 1.85
CA THR A 218 -9.10 14.61 3.16
C THR A 218 -9.80 13.82 4.27
N ASP A 219 -11.12 13.78 4.24
CA ASP A 219 -11.95 13.03 5.19
C ASP A 219 -11.67 11.52 5.11
N ILE A 220 -11.68 10.93 3.91
CA ILE A 220 -11.39 9.50 3.73
C ILE A 220 -9.94 9.17 4.10
N TYR A 221 -8.99 10.06 3.80
CA TYR A 221 -7.60 9.91 4.17
C TYR A 221 -7.39 9.75 5.68
N TYR A 222 -8.05 10.58 6.50
CA TYR A 222 -7.94 10.49 7.96
C TYR A 222 -8.83 9.41 8.58
N LYS A 223 -9.90 8.98 7.90
CA LYS A 223 -10.75 7.87 8.32
C LYS A 223 -10.05 6.52 8.26
N ASN A 224 -9.22 6.30 7.24
CA ASN A 224 -8.46 5.06 7.04
C ASN A 224 -7.08 5.12 7.66
N ALA A 225 -6.50 3.97 7.96
CA ALA A 225 -5.08 3.89 8.33
C ALA A 225 -4.19 4.21 7.12
N ARG A 226 -2.99 4.72 7.41
CA ARG A 226 -2.01 5.17 6.42
C ARG A 226 -0.65 4.56 6.75
N PRO A 227 0.15 4.08 5.79
CA PRO A 227 1.45 3.51 6.11
C PRO A 227 2.37 4.53 6.80
N LYS A 228 2.98 4.13 7.92
CA LYS A 228 3.91 4.97 8.69
C LYS A 228 5.35 4.51 8.51
N GLN A 229 5.68 3.31 8.96
CA GLN A 229 6.99 2.71 8.68
C GLN A 229 6.79 1.61 7.63
N VAL A 230 7.66 1.60 6.63
CA VAL A 230 7.61 0.62 5.54
C VAL A 230 9.00 0.05 5.28
N SER A 231 9.03 -1.21 4.85
CA SER A 231 10.23 -1.88 4.35
C SER A 231 10.06 -2.21 2.88
N LEU A 232 11.08 -1.92 2.07
CA LEU A 232 11.16 -2.34 0.67
C LEU A 232 12.04 -3.58 0.56
N ILE A 233 11.51 -4.64 -0.05
CA ILE A 233 12.13 -5.96 -0.09
C ILE A 233 12.28 -6.40 -1.55
N ALA A 234 13.50 -6.75 -1.97
CA ALA A 234 13.77 -7.26 -3.31
C ALA A 234 13.36 -8.74 -3.47
N ASP A 235 13.38 -9.24 -4.71
CA ASP A 235 13.05 -10.63 -5.03
C ASP A 235 13.96 -11.67 -4.35
N SER A 236 15.17 -11.24 -3.96
CA SER A 236 16.12 -12.02 -3.18
C SER A 236 15.71 -12.19 -1.70
N GLY A 237 14.73 -11.42 -1.22
CA GLY A 237 14.38 -11.29 0.19
C GLY A 237 15.20 -10.24 0.96
N GLU A 238 16.13 -9.55 0.28
CA GLU A 238 16.92 -8.47 0.88
C GLU A 238 16.05 -7.23 1.15
N VAL A 239 16.15 -6.66 2.35
CA VAL A 239 15.54 -5.36 2.68
C VAL A 239 16.45 -4.25 2.14
N VAL A 240 16.01 -3.57 1.08
CA VAL A 240 16.80 -2.53 0.38
C VAL A 240 16.55 -1.12 0.92
N ALA A 241 15.45 -0.94 1.65
CA ALA A 241 15.13 0.30 2.37
C ALA A 241 14.19 -0.01 3.54
N GLN A 242 14.34 0.73 4.64
CA GLN A 242 13.34 0.83 5.69
C GLN A 242 13.20 2.30 6.06
N VAL A 243 12.00 2.85 5.95
CA VAL A 243 11.78 4.29 6.08
C VAL A 243 10.50 4.63 6.84
N THR A 244 10.46 5.82 7.42
CA THR A 244 9.21 6.43 7.90
C THR A 244 8.69 7.39 6.84
N LEU A 245 7.43 7.20 6.44
CA LEU A 245 6.71 8.08 5.52
C LEU A 245 6.11 9.27 6.28
N ALA A 246 6.04 10.40 5.59
CA ALA A 246 5.31 11.57 6.04
C ALA A 246 3.80 11.30 6.06
N ASP A 247 3.12 11.74 7.12
CA ASP A 247 1.65 11.76 7.21
C ASP A 247 1.15 13.04 6.53
N SER A 248 1.05 13.02 5.20
CA SER A 248 0.67 14.18 4.39
C SER A 248 -0.30 13.80 3.28
N TYR A 249 -1.44 14.49 3.26
CA TYR A 249 -2.51 14.24 2.30
C TYR A 249 -2.07 14.57 0.87
N ARG A 250 -2.25 13.59 -0.04
CA ARG A 250 -1.96 13.70 -1.48
C ARG A 250 -0.59 14.36 -1.72
N VAL A 251 0.47 13.70 -1.29
CA VAL A 251 1.84 14.05 -1.70
C VAL A 251 2.49 12.82 -2.30
N VAL A 252 3.40 13.05 -3.24
CA VAL A 252 4.26 11.98 -3.75
C VAL A 252 5.46 11.89 -2.81
N GLN A 253 5.69 10.70 -2.28
CA GLN A 253 6.88 10.39 -1.50
C GLN A 253 7.79 9.51 -2.35
N SER A 254 9.05 9.88 -2.47
CA SER A 254 10.07 9.13 -3.19
C SER A 254 11.04 8.53 -2.18
N ILE A 255 11.22 7.22 -2.25
CA ILE A 255 12.14 6.45 -1.44
C ILE A 255 13.29 6.04 -2.35
N SER A 256 14.46 6.66 -2.18
CA SER A 256 15.67 6.30 -2.92
C SER A 256 16.48 5.28 -2.15
N PHE A 257 17.02 4.29 -2.87
CA PHE A 257 17.84 3.21 -2.32
C PHE A 257 18.94 2.82 -3.31
N PRO A 258 20.04 2.19 -2.86
CA PRO A 258 21.08 1.70 -3.77
C PRO A 258 20.49 0.81 -4.87
N ALA A 259 20.96 1.00 -6.11
CA ALA A 259 20.42 0.30 -7.26
C ALA A 259 20.51 -1.23 -7.10
N VAL A 260 19.39 -1.92 -7.30
CA VAL A 260 19.29 -3.39 -7.21
C VAL A 260 18.74 -3.99 -8.48
N SER A 261 19.28 -5.15 -8.88
CA SER A 261 18.77 -5.93 -10.01
C SER A 261 17.76 -6.97 -9.52
N THR A 262 16.48 -6.69 -9.73
CA THR A 262 15.36 -7.46 -9.17
C THR A 262 14.22 -7.64 -10.17
N SER A 263 13.46 -8.72 -10.00
CA SER A 263 12.20 -8.95 -10.73
C SER A 263 10.98 -8.35 -10.02
N SER A 264 11.11 -8.02 -8.73
CA SER A 264 10.06 -7.39 -7.93
C SER A 264 10.60 -6.53 -6.78
N ILE A 265 9.78 -5.59 -6.33
CA ILE A 265 9.92 -4.90 -5.04
C ILE A 265 8.61 -5.09 -4.28
N THR A 266 8.71 -5.58 -3.05
CA THR A 266 7.59 -5.65 -2.11
C THR A 266 7.71 -4.51 -1.11
N LEU A 267 6.68 -3.67 -1.03
CA LEU A 267 6.50 -2.73 0.08
C LEU A 267 5.69 -3.43 1.16
N ARG A 268 6.32 -3.69 2.31
CA ARG A 268 5.66 -4.17 3.53
C ARG A 268 5.38 -3.01 4.46
N ILE A 269 4.18 -2.96 5.01
CA ILE A 269 3.76 -2.00 6.04
C ILE A 269 4.24 -2.52 7.39
N ASP A 270 5.24 -1.89 8.00
CA ASP A 270 5.75 -2.27 9.32
C ASP A 270 4.92 -1.64 10.45
N SER A 271 4.35 -0.45 10.23
CA SER A 271 3.40 0.20 11.14
C SER A 271 2.58 1.26 10.41
N VAL A 272 1.48 1.71 11.02
CA VAL A 272 0.58 2.71 10.44
C VAL A 272 0.43 3.96 11.29
N TYR A 273 -0.02 5.04 10.65
CA TYR A 273 -0.78 6.09 11.29
C TYR A 273 -2.24 5.65 11.34
N GLU A 274 -2.80 5.57 12.53
CA GLU A 274 -4.16 5.05 12.73
C GLU A 274 -5.22 5.92 12.05
N GLY A 275 -6.24 5.27 11.51
CA GLY A 275 -7.47 5.93 11.06
C GLY A 275 -8.32 6.36 12.26
N ASN A 276 -9.19 7.34 12.05
CA ASN A 276 -10.17 7.74 13.07
C ASN A 276 -11.50 6.96 12.99
N LYS A 277 -11.66 6.07 12.01
CA LYS A 277 -12.90 5.32 11.78
C LYS A 277 -12.69 3.88 11.31
N TYR A 278 -11.77 3.67 10.38
CA TYR A 278 -11.48 2.37 9.78
C TYR A 278 -10.05 1.99 10.13
N ASP A 279 -9.86 0.74 10.53
CA ASP A 279 -8.52 0.18 10.80
C ASP A 279 -7.79 -0.13 9.48
N ASP A 280 -8.53 -0.23 8.36
CA ASP A 280 -7.98 -0.66 7.07
C ASP A 280 -6.94 0.34 6.52
N CYS A 281 -5.77 -0.19 6.13
CA CYS A 281 -4.67 0.62 5.59
C CYS A 281 -4.73 0.75 4.06
N ALA A 282 -4.49 1.97 3.56
CA ALA A 282 -4.62 2.27 2.13
C ALA A 282 -3.35 2.86 1.49
N ILE A 283 -3.16 2.58 0.20
CA ILE A 283 -2.16 3.22 -0.67
C ILE A 283 -2.84 3.53 -2.00
N SER A 284 -2.79 4.79 -2.44
CA SER A 284 -3.45 5.22 -3.68
C SER A 284 -2.64 4.93 -4.93
N GLU A 285 -1.34 5.18 -4.90
CA GLU A 285 -0.47 5.00 -6.07
C GLU A 285 0.89 4.46 -5.65
N MET A 286 1.53 3.69 -6.52
CA MET A 286 2.89 3.17 -6.34
C MET A 286 3.55 2.87 -7.68
N ARG A 287 4.82 3.24 -7.84
CA ARG A 287 5.63 2.93 -9.04
C ARG A 287 7.13 2.86 -8.70
N CYS A 288 7.92 2.21 -9.55
CA CYS A 288 9.33 1.94 -9.29
C CYS A 288 10.21 2.30 -10.49
N PHE A 289 11.38 2.90 -10.26
CA PHE A 289 12.33 3.34 -11.28
C PHE A 289 13.73 2.84 -10.99
#